data_AF-A0A6C7MCT5-F1
#
_entry.id   AF-A0A6C7MCT5-F1
#
_cell.length_a   1.000
_cell.length_b   1.000
_cell.length_c   1.000
_cell.angle_alpha   90.00
_cell.angle_beta   90.00
_cell.angle_gamma   90.00
#
_symmetry.space_group_name_H-M   'P 1'
#
loop_
_entity.id
_entity.type
_entity.pdbx_description
1 polymer ?
#
loop_
_entity_poly.entity_id
_entity_poly.type
_entity_poly.pdbx_seq_one_letter_code
_entity_poly.pdbx_strand_id
1 'polypeptide(L)' 'MSETYEIYTPNGLILEVDKNTNQIIFDKREDGREVGKYTQEYSKALFEAHNIKQNSPYKDYKPQ' A
#
# COMPACT_ATOMS: atom_id res chain seq x y z
N MET A 1 -7.48 16.08 -16.36
CA MET A 1 -6.51 15.00 -16.09
C MET A 1 -6.17 15.11 -14.63
N SER A 2 -6.36 14.05 -13.84
CA SER A 2 -5.79 14.03 -12.48
C SER A 2 -4.27 13.99 -12.60
N GLU A 3 -3.58 14.81 -11.82
CA GLU A 3 -2.13 14.74 -11.78
C GLU A 3 -1.69 13.53 -10.95
N THR A 4 -0.67 12.82 -11.42
CA THR A 4 -0.11 11.65 -10.73
C THR A 4 1.36 11.84 -10.39
N TYR A 5 1.87 11.04 -9.44
CA TYR A 5 3.29 10.93 -9.12
C TYR A 5 3.66 9.46 -8.90
N GLU A 6 4.96 9.16 -9.04
CA GLU A 6 5.48 7.80 -8.92
C GLU A 6 6.20 7.56 -7.59
N ILE A 7 6.00 6.37 -7.02
CA ILE A 7 6.76 5.86 -5.88
C ILE A 7 7.54 4.62 -6.32
N TYR A 8 8.84 4.60 -6.02
CA TYR A 8 9.73 3.48 -6.30
C TYR A 8 9.87 2.59 -5.06
N THR A 9 9.42 1.33 -5.16
CA THR A 9 9.53 0.38 -4.05
C THR A 9 10.89 -0.33 -4.05
N PRO A 10 11.37 -0.84 -2.89
CA PRO A 10 12.65 -1.54 -2.82
C PRO A 10 12.77 -2.80 -3.70
N ASN A 11 11.65 -3.42 -4.08
CA ASN A 11 11.62 -4.55 -5.01
C ASN A 11 11.49 -4.13 -6.49
N GLY A 12 11.67 -2.85 -6.80
CA GLY A 12 11.69 -2.32 -8.17
C GLY A 12 10.31 -2.16 -8.82
N LEU A 13 9.23 -2.14 -8.04
CA LEU A 13 7.91 -1.78 -8.55
C LEU A 13 7.77 -0.25 -8.56
N ILE A 14 7.15 0.27 -9.61
CA ILE A 14 6.77 1.67 -9.72
C ILE A 14 5.27 1.73 -9.44
N LEU A 15 4.86 2.54 -8.46
CA LEU A 15 3.46 2.75 -8.11
C LEU A 15 3.04 4.15 -8.56
N GLU A 16 2.03 4.25 -9.41
CA GLU A 16 1.41 5.53 -9.76
C GLU A 16 0.38 5.91 -8.70
N VAL A 17 0.41 7.17 -8.26
CA VAL A 17 -0.44 7.68 -7.19
C VAL A 17 -1.16 8.94 -7.65
N ASP A 18 -2.48 8.98 -7.45
CA ASP A 18 -3.27 10.18 -7.68
C ASP A 18 -2.91 11.26 -6.65
N LYS A 19 -2.49 12.45 -7.10
CA LYS A 19 -2.04 13.54 -6.22
C LYS A 19 -3.13 14.10 -5.32
N ASN A 20 -4.39 14.03 -5.72
CA ASN A 20 -5.49 14.66 -4.99
C ASN A 20 -5.97 13.78 -3.83
N THR A 21 -5.93 12.47 -4.02
CA THR A 21 -6.51 11.48 -3.09
C THR A 21 -5.45 10.65 -2.37
N ASN A 22 -4.19 10.67 -2.85
CA ASN A 22 -3.11 9.78 -2.42
C ASN A 22 -3.45 8.29 -2.57
N GLN A 23 -4.36 7.96 -3.48
CA GLN A 23 -4.71 6.58 -3.79
C GLN A 23 -3.73 6.03 -4.84
N ILE A 24 -3.26 4.81 -4.61
CA ILE A 24 -2.47 4.06 -5.59
C ILE A 24 -3.41 3.64 -6.72
N ILE A 25 -3.01 3.95 -7.95
CA ILE A 25 -3.72 3.56 -9.16
C ILE A 25 -3.25 2.15 -9.54
N PHE A 26 -4.20 1.22 -9.67
CA PHE A 26 -3.89 -0.13 -10.13
C PHE A 26 -4.18 -0.27 -11.62
N ASP A 27 -3.21 -0.83 -12.35
CA ASP A 27 -3.43 -1.20 -13.74
C ASP A 27 -4.58 -2.21 -13.85
N LYS A 28 -5.48 -1.95 -14.79
CA LYS A 28 -6.48 -2.93 -15.22
C LYS A 28 -5.77 -3.99 -16.04
N ARG A 29 -5.91 -5.26 -15.65
CA ARG A 29 -5.52 -6.35 -16.56
C ARG A 29 -6.37 -6.33 -17.82
N GLU A 30 -5.85 -6.93 -18.88
CA GLU A 30 -6.56 -7.12 -20.15
C GLU A 30 -7.92 -7.82 -19.98
N ASP A 31 -8.08 -8.62 -18.92
CA ASP A 31 -9.33 -9.30 -18.57
C ASP A 31 -10.31 -8.43 -17.76
N GLY A 32 -10.05 -7.13 -17.65
CA GLY A 32 -10.91 -6.15 -16.97
C GLY A 32 -10.82 -6.20 -15.44
N ARG A 33 -10.00 -7.07 -14.85
CA ARG A 33 -9.79 -7.09 -13.40
C ARG A 33 -8.85 -5.96 -13.00
N GLU A 34 -9.30 -5.14 -12.05
CA GLU A 34 -8.44 -4.21 -11.31
C GLU A 34 -7.55 -5.03 -10.36
N VAL A 35 -6.46 -5.58 -10.87
CA VAL A 35 -5.50 -6.35 -10.06
C VAL A 35 -4.12 -5.71 -10.10
N GLY A 36 -3.86 -4.85 -9.11
CA GLY A 36 -2.51 -4.66 -8.63
C GLY A 36 -2.14 -5.74 -7.61
N LYS A 37 -0.83 -5.99 -7.41
CA LYS A 37 -0.34 -6.84 -6.30
C LYS A 37 -0.78 -6.36 -4.90
N TYR A 38 -1.43 -5.20 -4.80
CA TYR A 38 -1.77 -4.51 -3.55
C TYR A 38 -3.16 -3.85 -3.60
N THR A 39 -4.23 -4.57 -3.93
CA THR A 39 -5.61 -4.05 -3.89
C THR A 39 -5.93 -3.25 -2.61
N GLN A 40 -6.99 -2.44 -2.64
CA GLN A 40 -7.44 -1.65 -1.49
C GLN A 40 -7.52 -2.48 -0.19
N GLU A 41 -7.97 -3.74 -0.29
CA GLU A 41 -8.05 -4.68 0.82
C GLU A 41 -6.67 -5.09 1.35
N TYR A 42 -5.71 -5.40 0.46
CA TYR A 42 -4.34 -5.70 0.88
C TYR A 42 -3.65 -4.50 1.54
N SER A 43 -3.88 -3.30 0.99
CA SER A 43 -3.39 -2.06 1.57
C SER A 43 -4.02 -1.81 2.95
N LYS A 44 -5.32 -2.04 3.10
CA LYS A 44 -6.03 -1.93 4.39
C LYS A 44 -5.45 -2.89 5.43
N ALA A 45 -5.21 -4.15 5.06
CA ALA A 45 -4.63 -5.14 5.97
C ALA A 45 -3.22 -4.73 6.44
N LEU A 46 -2.39 -4.16 5.55
CA LEU A 46 -1.07 -3.65 5.92
C LEU A 46 -1.15 -2.48 6.90
N PHE A 47 -2.06 -1.52 6.70
CA PHE A 47 -2.24 -0.39 7.61
C PHE A 47 -2.79 -0.83 8.97
N GLU A 48 -3.75 -1.76 9.00
CA GLU A 48 -4.26 -2.32 10.25
C GLU A 48 -3.17 -3.05 11.03
N ALA A 49 -2.37 -3.89 10.35
CA ALA A 49 -1.23 -4.57 10.98
C ALA A 49 -0.19 -3.58 11.53
N HIS A 50 0.11 -2.51 10.78
CA HIS A 50 0.98 -1.44 11.26
C HIS A 50 0.42 -0.78 12.52
N ASN A 51 -0.87 -0.43 12.52
CA ASN A 51 -1.52 0.19 13.67
C ASN A 51 -1.51 -0.72 14.90
N ILE A 52 -1.78 -2.02 14.73
CA ILE A 52 -1.69 -3.01 15.80
C ILE A 52 -0.26 -3.06 16.36
N LYS A 53 0.76 -3.08 15.49
CA LYS A 53 2.17 -3.10 15.92
C LYS A 53 2.54 -1.86 16.75
N GLN A 54 2.13 -0.66 16.32
CA GLN A 54 2.44 0.59 17.03
C GLN A 54 1.76 0.68 18.40
N ASN A 55 0.57 0.07 18.53
CA ASN A 55 -0.22 0.09 19.76
C ASN A 55 -0.08 -1.19 20.60
N SER A 56 0.82 -2.10 20.23
CA SER A 56 1.03 -3.34 20.98
C SER A 56 1.64 -3.05 22.35
N PRO A 57 1.14 -3.68 23.44
CA PRO A 57 1.77 -3.57 24.76
C PRO A 57 3.17 -4.19 24.80
N TYR A 58 3.53 -5.00 23.80
CA TYR A 58 4.82 -5.66 23.68
C TYR A 58 5.73 -5.03 22.63
N LYS A 59 5.41 -3.84 22.11
CA LYS A 59 6.16 -3.20 21.01
C LYS A 59 7.66 -3.02 21.31
N ASP A 60 8.01 -2.87 22.59
CA ASP A 60 9.39 -2.66 23.07
C ASP A 60 9.97 -3.90 23.79
N TYR A 61 9.28 -5.04 23.74
CA TYR A 61 9.71 -6.26 24.42
C TYR A 61 11.03 -6.77 23.84
N LYS A 62 12.02 -6.99 24.71
CA LYS A 62 13.31 -7.61 24.39
C LYS A 62 13.45 -8.86 25.24
N PRO A 63 13.56 -10.06 24.65
CA PRO A 63 13.85 -11.28 25.39
C PRO A 63 15.19 -11.15 26.13
N GLN A 64 15.30 -11.75 27.31
CA GLN A 64 16.56 -11.89 28.05
C GLN A 64 17.27 -13.19 27.69
#